data_AF-A0A661EEN4-F1
#
_entry.id   AF-A0A661EEN4-F1
#
_cell.length_a   1.000
_cell.length_b   1.000
_cell.length_c   1.000
_cell.angle_alpha   90.00
_cell.angle_beta   90.00
_cell.angle_gamma   90.00
#
_symmetry.space_group_name_H-M   'P 1'
#
loop_
_entity.id
_entity.type
_entity.pdbx_description
1 polymer ?
#
loop_
_entity_poly.entity_id
_entity_poly.type
_entity_poly.pdbx_seq_one_letter_code
_entity_poly.pdbx_strand_id
1 'polypeptide(L)'
;MTVKTRFAPSPTGYLHIGGARTALYSWLVARKQGGKFVLRIEDTDRERSTQEAVDVILDAMTWLGLDYDEGPFFQTERMARYREIIDQLLEQGDAYHCYCSREALDHMREQAMANKQKPRYDGRCRERTEPVPGVNPVVRFKNPLVGDVVIDDLVRGRVVISNSELDDLIIARSDGMPTYNLSVVVDDMDMQMTHVLRGDDHLNNTPRQINILHALDAPQPVYGHVPMILGGDGKRLSKRHGAVNVLQYRDQGYLPHALLNYLVRLGWSHGDQELFTIDEMIQLFDMSDVNHSASTFDGDKLLWLNHQTIINSPAEELLTPLMPHLAEAGIVVDEGPDLTAVVSIQKERCKTLVELAAACRLFYGELGEYNPKAAKKGFKGEAESILIELQSRLQSLDGSNWNAASLHDLLQQAVDDLGVGFGQVGQPLRVAITGGAPAPGLDITMELLGKPCVVERVGRALKWLADKRLGE
;
A
#
# COMPACT_ATOMS: atom_id res chain seq x y z
N MET A 1 -2.80 19.45 25.43
CA MET A 1 -1.98 18.22 25.42
C MET A 1 -1.61 17.95 23.98
N THR A 2 -0.34 17.74 23.64
CA THR A 2 0.06 17.45 22.25
C THR A 2 -0.43 16.05 21.88
N VAL A 3 -1.04 15.91 20.71
CA VAL A 3 -1.55 14.62 20.26
C VAL A 3 -0.40 13.70 19.87
N LYS A 4 -0.50 12.46 20.33
CA LYS A 4 0.47 11.40 20.11
C LYS A 4 -0.26 10.11 19.74
N THR A 5 0.04 9.62 18.54
CA THR A 5 -0.46 8.37 17.96
C THR A 5 0.70 7.41 17.71
N ARG A 6 0.40 6.14 17.43
CA ARG A 6 1.42 5.16 17.05
C ARG A 6 0.94 4.11 16.08
N PHE A 7 1.85 3.65 15.24
CA PHE A 7 1.73 2.38 14.54
C PHE A 7 2.58 1.33 15.26
N ALA A 8 1.94 0.24 15.66
CA ALA A 8 2.55 -0.83 16.47
C ALA A 8 2.48 -2.20 15.76
N PRO A 9 3.18 -2.41 14.62
CA PRO A 9 3.12 -3.67 13.90
C PRO A 9 3.93 -4.78 14.59
N SER A 10 3.41 -6.00 14.54
CA SER A 10 4.22 -7.20 14.78
C SER A 10 4.84 -7.68 13.46
N PRO A 11 6.18 -7.85 13.40
CA PRO A 11 6.88 -8.25 12.18
C PRO A 11 6.62 -9.72 11.86
N THR A 12 5.52 -9.98 11.14
CA THR A 12 5.08 -11.34 10.74
C THR A 12 5.36 -11.64 9.27
N GLY A 13 6.19 -10.81 8.62
CA GLY A 13 6.76 -11.06 7.29
C GLY A 13 6.69 -9.86 6.34
N TYR A 14 5.58 -9.11 6.33
CA TYR A 14 5.44 -7.94 5.45
C TYR A 14 4.35 -6.98 5.95
N LEU A 15 4.38 -5.73 5.48
CA LEU A 15 3.32 -4.76 5.76
C LEU A 15 2.08 -5.04 4.91
N HIS A 16 1.00 -5.48 5.56
CA HIS A 16 -0.30 -5.68 4.93
C HIS A 16 -0.98 -4.33 4.67
N ILE A 17 -1.75 -4.16 3.57
CA ILE A 17 -2.44 -2.90 3.26
C ILE A 17 -3.39 -2.41 4.37
N GLY A 18 -4.00 -3.33 5.12
CA GLY A 18 -4.81 -2.99 6.30
C GLY A 18 -3.98 -2.40 7.45
N GLY A 19 -2.73 -2.86 7.62
CA GLY A 19 -1.77 -2.25 8.53
C GLY A 19 -1.33 -0.88 8.03
N ALA A 20 -1.04 -0.75 6.72
CA ALA A 20 -0.71 0.53 6.10
C ALA A 20 -1.82 1.57 6.25
N ARG A 21 -3.10 1.18 6.09
CA ARG A 21 -4.25 2.06 6.36
C ARG A 21 -4.31 2.50 7.83
N THR A 22 -4.02 1.59 8.76
CA THR A 22 -3.98 1.92 10.20
C THR A 22 -2.85 2.92 10.50
N ALA A 23 -1.68 2.72 9.88
CA ALA A 23 -0.56 3.66 9.96
C ALA A 23 -0.95 5.02 9.36
N LEU A 24 -1.57 5.04 8.18
CA LEU A 24 -2.05 6.26 7.51
C LEU A 24 -3.01 7.05 8.39
N TYR A 25 -4.05 6.43 8.97
CA TYR A 25 -4.98 7.14 9.84
C TYR A 25 -4.30 7.70 11.10
N SER A 26 -3.40 6.93 11.72
CA SER A 26 -2.61 7.39 12.86
C SER A 26 -1.70 8.57 12.50
N TRP A 27 -1.10 8.53 11.32
CA TRP A 27 -0.25 9.59 10.78
C TRP A 27 -1.06 10.85 10.46
N LEU A 28 -2.21 10.72 9.80
CA LEU A 28 -3.11 11.84 9.46
C LEU A 28 -3.63 12.55 10.72
N VAL A 29 -4.06 11.81 11.75
CA VAL A 29 -4.49 12.41 13.03
C VAL A 29 -3.35 13.19 13.68
N ALA A 30 -2.14 12.64 13.69
CA ALA A 30 -0.97 13.35 14.23
C ALA A 30 -0.65 14.61 13.40
N ARG A 31 -0.56 14.50 12.08
CA ARG A 31 -0.20 15.62 11.19
C ARG A 31 -1.24 16.74 11.25
N LYS A 32 -2.53 16.44 11.19
CA LYS A 32 -3.62 17.43 11.27
C LYS A 32 -3.55 18.29 12.52
N GLN A 33 -3.14 17.68 13.64
CA GLN A 33 -3.15 18.31 14.96
C GLN A 33 -1.77 18.82 15.39
N GLY A 34 -0.77 18.80 14.50
CA GLY A 34 0.62 19.15 14.83
C GLY A 34 1.24 18.26 15.92
N GLY A 35 0.74 17.03 16.03
CA GLY A 35 1.14 16.02 16.99
C GLY A 35 2.33 15.18 16.55
N LYS A 36 2.52 14.05 17.23
CA LYS A 36 3.63 13.09 17.03
C LYS A 36 3.11 11.72 16.61
N PHE A 37 3.70 11.15 15.56
CA PHE A 37 3.43 9.79 15.13
C PHE A 37 4.61 8.88 15.49
N VAL A 38 4.37 7.87 16.31
CA VAL A 38 5.40 6.95 16.83
C VAL A 38 5.39 5.62 16.10
N LEU A 39 6.56 5.08 15.80
CA LEU A 39 6.71 3.71 15.33
C LEU A 39 7.23 2.80 16.44
N ARG A 40 6.50 1.71 16.71
CA ARG A 40 6.89 0.68 17.68
C ARG A 40 6.79 -0.71 17.08
N ILE A 41 7.87 -1.47 17.07
CA ILE A 41 7.90 -2.84 16.53
C ILE A 41 7.61 -3.83 17.67
N GLU A 42 6.55 -4.61 17.52
CA GLU A 42 6.14 -5.65 18.48
C GLU A 42 6.87 -6.98 18.20
N ASP A 43 8.18 -6.99 18.45
CA ASP A 43 9.15 -8.04 18.09
C ASP A 43 9.34 -9.13 19.16
N THR A 44 8.37 -9.31 20.05
CA THR A 44 8.49 -10.25 21.19
C THR A 44 8.41 -11.73 20.80
N ASP A 45 7.82 -12.04 19.63
CA ASP A 45 7.82 -13.38 19.04
C ASP A 45 9.08 -13.57 18.18
N ARG A 46 10.17 -14.05 18.80
CA ARG A 46 11.49 -14.21 18.15
C ARG A 46 11.49 -15.16 16.95
N GLU A 47 10.57 -16.12 16.88
CA GLU A 47 10.52 -17.05 15.75
C GLU A 47 9.97 -16.36 14.49
N ARG A 48 9.07 -15.39 14.67
CA ARG A 48 8.43 -14.66 13.57
C ARG A 48 9.10 -13.32 13.27
N SER A 49 9.71 -12.72 14.28
CA SER A 49 10.29 -11.37 14.23
C SER A 49 11.74 -11.41 13.77
N THR A 50 11.97 -11.74 12.50
CA THR A 50 13.31 -11.67 11.90
C THR A 50 13.64 -10.23 11.51
N GLN A 51 14.93 -9.91 11.40
CA GLN A 51 15.36 -8.57 10.97
C GLN A 51 14.81 -8.23 9.58
N GLU A 52 14.77 -9.21 8.67
CA GLU A 52 14.22 -9.02 7.33
C GLU A 52 12.74 -8.65 7.37
N ALA A 53 11.96 -9.24 8.28
CA ALA A 53 10.54 -8.89 8.44
C ALA A 53 10.33 -7.47 8.99
N VAL A 54 11.27 -6.98 9.82
CA VAL A 54 11.29 -5.60 10.29
C VAL A 54 11.65 -4.66 9.14
N ASP A 55 12.73 -4.94 8.41
CA ASP A 55 13.20 -4.11 7.31
C ASP A 55 12.13 -3.94 6.23
N VAL A 56 11.41 -5.02 5.89
CA VAL A 56 10.28 -4.96 4.94
C VAL A 56 9.16 -4.01 5.40
N ILE A 57 8.91 -3.89 6.71
CA ILE A 57 7.93 -2.94 7.25
C ILE A 57 8.46 -1.50 7.11
N LEU A 58 9.73 -1.27 7.47
CA LEU A 58 10.36 0.05 7.40
C LEU A 58 10.46 0.56 5.96
N ASP A 59 10.84 -0.31 5.02
CA ASP A 59 10.87 -0.02 3.58
C ASP A 59 9.48 0.34 3.06
N ALA A 60 8.45 -0.40 3.48
CA ALA A 60 7.07 -0.13 3.08
C ALA A 60 6.57 1.21 3.62
N MET A 61 6.89 1.57 4.87
CA MET A 61 6.54 2.87 5.44
C MET A 61 7.27 4.02 4.74
N THR A 62 8.57 3.84 4.48
CA THR A 62 9.40 4.81 3.77
C THR A 62 8.89 5.05 2.35
N TRP A 63 8.58 3.97 1.62
CA TRP A 63 8.03 4.08 0.27
C TRP A 63 6.68 4.79 0.23
N LEU A 64 5.82 4.55 1.23
CA LEU A 64 4.55 5.26 1.37
C LEU A 64 4.71 6.74 1.80
N GLY A 65 5.89 7.16 2.26
CA GLY A 65 6.09 8.49 2.83
C GLY A 65 5.42 8.69 4.19
N LEU A 66 5.16 7.60 4.93
CA LEU A 66 4.61 7.64 6.29
C LEU A 66 5.74 7.76 7.31
N ASP A 67 6.36 8.93 7.36
CA ASP A 67 7.44 9.26 8.28
C ASP A 67 6.94 9.28 9.74
N TYR A 68 7.80 8.86 10.67
CA TYR A 68 7.51 8.84 12.11
C TYR A 68 8.45 9.78 12.86
N ASP A 69 7.90 10.45 13.87
CA ASP A 69 8.60 11.43 14.69
C ASP A 69 9.51 10.79 15.75
N GLU A 70 9.13 9.60 16.23
CA GLU A 70 9.84 8.87 17.28
C GLU A 70 9.88 7.37 16.93
N GLY A 71 11.00 6.72 17.24
CA GLY A 71 11.24 5.30 16.98
C GLY A 71 12.20 5.03 15.80
N PRO A 72 12.26 3.79 15.29
CA PRO A 72 11.47 2.64 15.75
C PRO A 72 11.88 2.20 17.15
N PHE A 73 10.90 2.01 18.04
CA PHE A 73 11.12 1.39 19.35
C PHE A 73 10.87 -0.11 19.28
N PHE A 74 11.72 -0.92 19.89
CA PHE A 74 11.59 -2.38 19.90
C PHE A 74 11.11 -2.86 21.27
N GLN A 75 10.13 -3.77 21.30
CA GLN A 75 9.64 -4.31 22.56
C GLN A 75 10.68 -5.18 23.26
N THR A 76 11.52 -5.90 22.51
CA THR A 76 12.59 -6.72 23.08
C THR A 76 13.59 -5.92 23.93
N GLU A 77 13.79 -4.63 23.65
CA GLU A 77 14.64 -3.73 24.43
C GLU A 77 13.99 -3.28 25.75
N ARG A 78 12.68 -3.51 25.92
CA ARG A 78 11.87 -3.03 27.05
C ARG A 78 11.51 -4.13 28.05
N MET A 79 12.12 -5.30 27.93
CA MET A 79 11.87 -6.47 28.80
C MET A 79 12.11 -6.23 30.29
N ALA A 80 13.04 -5.34 30.65
CA ALA A 80 13.24 -4.95 32.04
C ALA A 80 12.02 -4.16 32.58
N ARG A 81 11.50 -3.24 31.78
CA ARG A 81 10.34 -2.41 32.13
C ARG A 81 9.06 -3.22 32.28
N TYR A 82 8.82 -4.19 31.42
CA TYR A 82 7.65 -5.06 31.58
C TYR A 82 7.71 -5.89 32.86
N ARG A 83 8.90 -6.40 33.22
CA ARG A 83 9.09 -7.13 34.49
C ARG A 83 8.82 -6.24 35.70
N GLU A 84 9.33 -5.01 35.70
CA GLU A 84 9.07 -4.03 36.75
C GLU A 84 7.56 -3.81 36.95
N ILE A 85 6.79 -3.65 35.86
CA ILE A 85 5.33 -3.47 35.96
C ILE A 85 4.63 -4.74 36.44
N ILE A 86 5.09 -5.93 36.04
CA ILE A 86 4.54 -7.20 36.53
C ILE A 86 4.74 -7.31 38.05
N ASP A 87 5.95 -7.00 38.51
CA ASP A 87 6.31 -7.05 39.92
C ASP A 87 5.48 -6.02 40.72
N GLN A 88 5.32 -4.79 40.21
CA GLN A 88 4.45 -3.77 40.81
C GLN A 88 3.00 -4.28 40.94
N LEU A 89 2.41 -4.82 39.86
CA LEU A 89 1.05 -5.34 39.86
C LEU A 89 0.87 -6.49 40.86
N LEU A 90 1.88 -7.35 41.03
CA LEU A 90 1.90 -8.41 42.03
C LEU A 90 1.95 -7.84 43.46
N GLU A 91 2.85 -6.88 43.71
CA GLU A 91 3.05 -6.25 45.03
C GLU A 91 1.80 -5.51 45.52
N GLN A 92 1.11 -4.78 44.64
CA GLN A 92 -0.13 -4.07 44.98
C GLN A 92 -1.36 -4.98 45.04
N GLY A 93 -1.21 -6.25 44.65
CA GLY A 93 -2.27 -7.26 44.73
C GLY A 93 -3.22 -7.29 43.54
N ASP A 94 -2.94 -6.54 42.47
CA ASP A 94 -3.70 -6.51 41.21
C ASP A 94 -3.28 -7.61 40.22
N ALA A 95 -2.28 -8.41 40.55
CA ALA A 95 -1.92 -9.63 39.85
C ALA A 95 -1.66 -10.79 40.82
N TYR A 96 -1.60 -12.01 40.30
CA TYR A 96 -1.31 -13.22 41.08
C TYR A 96 -0.72 -14.33 40.22
N HIS A 97 -0.06 -15.28 40.88
CA HIS A 97 0.45 -16.49 40.25
C HIS A 97 -0.64 -17.54 40.05
N CYS A 98 -0.74 -18.06 38.83
CA CYS A 98 -1.65 -19.14 38.46
C CYS A 98 -0.88 -20.39 38.05
N TYR A 99 -1.22 -21.52 38.67
CA TYR A 99 -0.57 -22.82 38.49
C TYR A 99 -1.41 -23.82 37.70
N CYS A 100 -2.49 -23.37 37.05
CA CYS A 100 -3.34 -24.24 36.25
C CYS A 100 -2.57 -24.79 35.03
N SER A 101 -2.64 -26.11 34.82
CA SER A 101 -2.09 -26.75 33.63
C SER A 101 -2.93 -26.44 32.39
N ARG A 102 -2.37 -26.67 31.20
CA ARG A 102 -3.11 -26.48 29.93
C ARG A 102 -4.32 -27.40 29.86
N GLU A 103 -4.16 -28.66 30.26
CA GLU A 103 -5.24 -29.67 30.26
C GLU A 103 -6.39 -29.26 31.18
N ALA A 104 -6.08 -28.66 32.33
CA ALA A 104 -7.10 -28.15 33.24
C ALA A 104 -7.87 -26.96 32.65
N LEU A 105 -7.21 -26.08 31.91
CA LEU A 105 -7.83 -24.96 31.21
C LEU A 105 -8.66 -25.42 30.01
N ASP A 106 -8.19 -26.42 29.27
CA ASP A 106 -8.93 -27.02 28.15
C ASP A 106 -10.20 -27.70 28.65
N HIS A 107 -10.11 -28.48 29.72
CA HIS A 107 -11.28 -29.10 30.35
C HIS A 107 -12.30 -28.06 30.84
N MET A 108 -11.83 -26.96 31.44
CA MET A 108 -12.68 -25.84 31.86
C MET A 108 -13.41 -25.21 30.66
N ARG A 109 -12.70 -25.03 29.53
CA ARG A 109 -13.27 -24.51 28.28
C ARG A 109 -14.34 -25.45 27.72
N GLU A 110 -14.05 -26.76 27.67
CA GLU A 110 -14.99 -27.78 27.20
C GLU A 110 -16.26 -27.82 28.06
N GLN A 111 -16.12 -27.78 29.39
CA GLN A 111 -17.25 -27.73 30.31
C GLN A 111 -18.10 -26.47 30.11
N ALA A 112 -17.48 -25.30 29.95
CA ALA A 112 -18.20 -24.06 29.68
C ALA A 112 -18.98 -24.14 28.35
N MET A 113 -18.36 -24.66 27.29
CA MET A 113 -19.02 -24.86 25.99
C MET A 113 -20.19 -25.85 26.09
N ALA A 114 -20.02 -26.99 26.78
CA ALA A 114 -21.07 -27.97 27.02
C ALA A 114 -22.27 -27.37 27.77
N ASN A 115 -21.99 -26.45 28.70
CA ASN A 115 -23.01 -25.71 29.46
C ASN A 115 -23.56 -24.48 28.73
N LYS A 116 -23.18 -24.25 27.46
CA LYS A 116 -23.55 -23.05 26.66
C LYS A 116 -23.17 -21.73 27.34
N GLN A 117 -22.09 -21.74 28.12
CA GLN A 117 -21.50 -20.58 28.76
C GLN A 117 -20.31 -20.07 27.93
N LYS A 118 -20.03 -18.76 28.00
CA LYS A 118 -18.84 -18.17 27.37
C LYS A 118 -17.59 -18.76 28.04
N PRO A 119 -16.67 -19.40 27.29
CA PRO A 119 -15.46 -19.96 27.88
C PRO A 119 -14.57 -18.86 28.44
N ARG A 120 -14.14 -19.03 29.68
CA ARG A 120 -13.31 -18.08 30.41
C ARG A 120 -12.57 -18.76 31.55
N TYR A 121 -11.51 -18.14 32.05
CA TYR A 121 -10.90 -18.56 33.29
C TYR A 121 -11.82 -18.28 34.49
N ASP A 122 -11.92 -19.23 35.42
CA ASP A 122 -12.84 -19.18 36.57
C ASP A 122 -12.26 -18.49 37.81
N GLY A 123 -11.03 -18.00 37.76
CA GLY A 123 -10.40 -17.30 38.89
C GLY A 123 -9.93 -18.22 40.01
N ARG A 124 -9.87 -19.56 39.84
CA ARG A 124 -9.58 -20.49 40.93
C ARG A 124 -8.25 -20.29 41.66
N CYS A 125 -7.27 -19.61 41.07
CA CYS A 125 -6.00 -19.26 41.72
C CYS A 125 -5.95 -17.83 42.27
N ARG A 126 -7.02 -17.04 42.14
CA ARG A 126 -7.04 -15.60 42.47
C ARG A 126 -6.68 -15.29 43.92
N GLU A 127 -7.15 -16.12 44.84
CA GLU A 127 -6.91 -16.00 46.30
C GLU A 127 -5.86 -17.00 46.80
N ARG A 128 -5.13 -17.66 45.89
CA ARG A 128 -4.12 -18.65 46.26
C ARG A 128 -2.83 -17.94 46.65
N THR A 129 -2.33 -18.23 47.86
CA THR A 129 -1.04 -17.73 48.35
C THR A 129 0.10 -18.74 48.22
N GLU A 130 -0.21 -20.04 48.33
CA GLU A 130 0.81 -21.09 48.37
C GLU A 130 1.26 -21.53 46.97
N PRO A 131 2.59 -21.60 46.71
CA PRO A 131 3.12 -22.09 45.45
C PRO A 131 2.84 -23.58 45.25
N VAL A 132 2.76 -24.03 43.99
CA VAL A 132 2.69 -25.47 43.65
C VAL A 132 4.11 -25.98 43.35
N PRO A 133 4.65 -26.93 44.14
CA PRO A 133 5.96 -27.50 43.88
C PRO A 133 6.06 -28.08 42.46
N GLY A 134 7.14 -27.75 41.76
CA GLY A 134 7.42 -28.27 40.42
C GLY A 134 6.60 -27.64 39.27
N VAL A 135 5.82 -26.59 39.53
CA VAL A 135 5.03 -25.90 38.51
C VAL A 135 5.47 -24.44 38.39
N ASN A 136 5.95 -24.05 37.21
CA ASN A 136 6.26 -22.66 36.90
C ASN A 136 4.96 -21.90 36.59
N PRO A 137 4.54 -20.94 37.44
CA PRO A 137 3.27 -20.26 37.27
C PRO A 137 3.29 -19.28 36.10
N VAL A 138 2.12 -18.99 35.56
CA VAL A 138 1.88 -17.76 34.80
C VAL A 138 1.47 -16.65 35.76
N VAL A 139 1.60 -15.38 35.35
CA VAL A 139 1.03 -14.24 36.09
C VAL A 139 -0.27 -13.82 35.44
N ARG A 140 -1.36 -13.76 36.22
CA ARG A 140 -2.67 -13.27 35.78
C ARG A 140 -2.97 -11.91 36.41
N PHE A 141 -3.60 -11.04 35.64
CA PHE A 141 -4.16 -9.79 36.13
C PHE A 141 -5.50 -10.04 36.81
N LYS A 142 -5.73 -9.45 37.99
CA LYS A 142 -6.98 -9.50 38.73
C LYS A 142 -7.97 -8.51 38.13
N ASN A 143 -8.67 -8.92 37.07
CA ASN A 143 -9.72 -8.09 36.49
C ASN A 143 -10.79 -7.79 37.56
N PRO A 144 -11.40 -6.59 37.56
CA PRO A 144 -12.57 -6.33 38.40
C PRO A 144 -13.66 -7.37 38.16
N LEU A 145 -14.42 -7.73 39.20
CA LEU A 145 -15.47 -8.77 39.11
C LEU A 145 -16.83 -8.20 38.68
N VAL A 146 -17.06 -6.91 38.93
CA VAL A 146 -18.33 -6.20 38.72
C VAL A 146 -18.07 -4.84 38.09
N GLY A 147 -19.15 -4.17 37.68
CA GLY A 147 -19.10 -2.90 36.98
C GLY A 147 -18.79 -3.06 35.49
N ASP A 148 -18.80 -1.95 34.78
CA ASP A 148 -18.66 -1.90 33.32
C ASP A 148 -17.43 -1.09 32.92
N VAL A 149 -16.83 -1.49 31.81
CA VAL A 149 -15.85 -0.67 31.09
C VAL A 149 -16.55 0.03 29.93
N VAL A 150 -16.44 1.36 29.89
CA VAL A 150 -17.02 2.19 28.84
C VAL A 150 -15.91 2.68 27.91
N ILE A 151 -16.09 2.49 26.62
CA ILE A 151 -15.20 2.96 25.57
C ILE A 151 -16.00 3.92 24.70
N ASP A 152 -15.69 5.21 24.77
CA ASP A 152 -16.17 6.20 23.82
C ASP A 152 -15.27 6.18 22.59
N ASP A 153 -15.54 5.24 21.68
CA ASP A 153 -14.70 4.99 20.51
C ASP A 153 -14.98 5.98 19.39
N LEU A 154 -13.92 6.53 18.78
CA LEU A 154 -14.04 7.50 17.69
C LEU A 154 -14.73 6.93 16.45
N VAL A 155 -14.72 5.61 16.25
CA VAL A 155 -15.34 4.95 15.09
C VAL A 155 -16.53 4.12 15.51
N ARG A 156 -16.47 3.36 16.60
CA ARG A 156 -17.55 2.45 17.03
C ARG A 156 -18.62 3.15 17.89
N GLY A 157 -18.40 4.40 18.26
CA GLY A 157 -19.24 5.11 19.21
C GLY A 157 -19.11 4.52 20.61
N ARG A 158 -20.14 4.71 21.44
CA ARG A 158 -20.13 4.24 22.83
C ARG A 158 -20.29 2.72 22.91
N VAL A 159 -19.25 2.03 23.37
CA VAL A 159 -19.24 0.59 23.63
C VAL A 159 -19.15 0.35 25.14
N VAL A 160 -20.05 -0.47 25.68
CA VAL A 160 -20.09 -0.81 27.11
C VAL A 160 -19.92 -2.31 27.27
N ILE A 161 -18.93 -2.73 28.06
CA ILE A 161 -18.61 -4.15 28.29
C ILE A 161 -18.59 -4.40 29.79
N SER A 162 -19.44 -5.31 30.26
CA SER A 162 -19.44 -5.71 31.67
C SER A 162 -18.17 -6.47 32.01
N ASN A 163 -17.57 -6.15 33.16
CA ASN A 163 -16.46 -6.92 33.71
C ASN A 163 -16.80 -8.38 33.96
N SER A 164 -18.10 -8.69 34.17
CA SER A 164 -18.56 -10.07 34.28
C SER A 164 -18.45 -10.86 32.97
N GLU A 165 -18.14 -10.23 31.85
CA GLU A 165 -17.84 -10.91 30.58
C GLU A 165 -16.34 -11.12 30.32
N LEU A 166 -15.50 -10.50 31.14
CA LEU A 166 -14.05 -10.61 31.09
C LEU A 166 -13.58 -11.67 32.09
N ASP A 167 -12.29 -11.93 32.06
CA ASP A 167 -11.61 -12.85 32.97
C ASP A 167 -10.21 -12.35 33.29
N ASP A 168 -9.59 -13.01 34.26
CA ASP A 168 -8.23 -12.72 34.70
C ASP A 168 -7.24 -13.18 33.63
N LEU A 169 -6.94 -12.29 32.68
CA LEU A 169 -6.02 -12.58 31.58
C LEU A 169 -4.60 -12.85 32.09
N ILE A 170 -3.87 -13.68 31.36
CA ILE A 170 -2.43 -13.84 31.59
C ILE A 170 -1.74 -12.56 31.12
N ILE A 171 -0.91 -11.97 31.98
CA ILE A 171 -0.07 -10.81 31.65
C ILE A 171 1.41 -11.20 31.49
N ALA A 172 1.85 -12.29 32.11
CA ALA A 172 3.17 -12.88 31.90
C ALA A 172 3.09 -14.42 31.80
N ARG A 173 3.80 -14.99 30.83
CA ARG A 173 3.89 -16.45 30.62
C ARG A 173 4.85 -17.08 31.64
N SER A 174 4.86 -18.42 31.71
CA SER A 174 5.73 -19.18 32.63
C SER A 174 7.22 -19.01 32.35
N ASP A 175 7.60 -18.55 31.16
CA ASP A 175 8.98 -18.18 30.79
C ASP A 175 9.33 -16.73 31.17
N GLY A 176 8.42 -16.01 31.83
CA GLY A 176 8.57 -14.60 32.22
C GLY A 176 8.27 -13.60 31.09
N MET A 177 7.97 -14.07 29.87
CA MET A 177 7.68 -13.16 28.76
C MET A 177 6.31 -12.49 28.95
N PRO A 178 6.22 -11.17 28.77
CA PRO A 178 4.95 -10.46 28.86
C PRO A 178 4.03 -10.83 27.69
N THR A 179 2.73 -10.73 27.89
CA THR A 179 1.74 -10.90 26.82
C THR A 179 1.44 -9.57 26.11
N TYR A 180 0.86 -9.66 24.91
CA TYR A 180 0.42 -8.50 24.13
C TYR A 180 -0.32 -7.43 24.93
N ASN A 181 -1.33 -7.82 25.72
CA ASN A 181 -2.17 -6.85 26.44
C ASN A 181 -1.41 -6.09 27.53
N LEU A 182 -0.40 -6.71 28.14
CA LEU A 182 0.44 -6.02 29.10
C LEU A 182 1.43 -5.10 28.38
N SER A 183 2.18 -5.64 27.41
CA SER A 183 3.24 -4.89 26.72
C SER A 183 2.69 -3.63 26.06
N VAL A 184 1.54 -3.74 25.36
CA VAL A 184 0.92 -2.60 24.68
C VAL A 184 0.46 -1.53 25.66
N VAL A 185 -0.04 -1.89 26.84
CA VAL A 185 -0.48 -0.94 27.88
C VAL A 185 0.72 -0.21 28.47
N VAL A 186 1.77 -0.95 28.84
CA VAL A 186 3.00 -0.38 29.40
C VAL A 186 3.65 0.58 28.40
N ASP A 187 3.71 0.19 27.13
CA ASP A 187 4.29 1.03 26.09
C ASP A 187 3.44 2.25 25.78
N ASP A 188 2.12 2.09 25.64
CA ASP A 188 1.23 3.22 25.37
C ASP A 188 1.23 4.22 26.56
N MET A 189 1.33 3.74 27.80
CA MET A 189 1.50 4.56 29.01
C MET A 189 2.84 5.30 29.02
N ASP A 190 3.97 4.58 28.93
CA ASP A 190 5.31 5.16 29.03
C ASP A 190 5.61 6.12 27.86
N MET A 191 5.09 5.82 26.66
CA MET A 191 5.23 6.70 25.49
C MET A 191 4.18 7.82 25.47
N GLN A 192 3.28 7.87 26.46
CA GLN A 192 2.24 8.89 26.63
C GLN A 192 1.30 9.01 25.41
N MET A 193 0.84 7.86 24.92
CA MET A 193 -0.13 7.82 23.82
C MET A 193 -1.42 8.51 24.22
N THR A 194 -1.91 9.39 23.36
CA THR A 194 -3.21 10.07 23.54
C THR A 194 -4.31 9.43 22.72
N HIS A 195 -3.95 8.81 21.60
CA HIS A 195 -4.87 8.23 20.62
C HIS A 195 -4.34 6.86 20.18
N VAL A 196 -5.15 5.83 20.40
CA VAL A 196 -4.88 4.45 20.00
C VAL A 196 -5.83 4.06 18.88
N LEU A 197 -5.33 4.15 17.64
CA LEU A 197 -6.07 3.79 16.44
C LEU A 197 -5.58 2.42 15.93
N ARG A 198 -6.49 1.47 15.77
CA ARG A 198 -6.16 0.08 15.37
C ARG A 198 -7.34 -0.63 14.72
N GLY A 199 -7.09 -1.82 14.18
CA GLY A 199 -8.15 -2.69 13.66
C GLY A 199 -9.18 -3.07 14.73
N ASP A 200 -10.44 -3.20 14.33
CA ASP A 200 -11.56 -3.60 15.19
C ASP A 200 -11.50 -5.05 15.67
N ASP A 201 -10.63 -5.87 15.09
CA ASP A 201 -10.26 -7.18 15.64
C ASP A 201 -9.59 -7.08 17.02
N HIS A 202 -9.09 -5.91 17.40
CA HIS A 202 -8.58 -5.63 18.73
C HIS A 202 -9.58 -4.98 19.69
N LEU A 203 -10.82 -4.69 19.28
CA LEU A 203 -11.82 -4.02 20.13
C LEU A 203 -12.08 -4.76 21.45
N ASN A 204 -12.14 -6.10 21.40
CA ASN A 204 -12.38 -6.93 22.58
C ASN A 204 -11.19 -6.97 23.56
N ASN A 205 -10.00 -6.49 23.15
CA ASN A 205 -8.85 -6.34 24.03
C ASN A 205 -8.87 -5.02 24.80
N THR A 206 -9.49 -3.98 24.24
CA THR A 206 -9.57 -2.63 24.82
C THR A 206 -10.08 -2.59 26.26
N PRO A 207 -11.19 -3.26 26.64
CA PRO A 207 -11.65 -3.17 28.03
C PRO A 207 -10.67 -3.81 29.02
N ARG A 208 -9.93 -4.84 28.59
CA ARG A 208 -8.88 -5.48 29.41
C ARG A 208 -7.70 -4.54 29.61
N GLN A 209 -7.32 -3.82 28.56
CA GLN A 209 -6.23 -2.86 28.58
C GLN A 209 -6.58 -1.64 29.46
N ILE A 210 -7.82 -1.15 29.37
CA ILE A 210 -8.34 -0.08 30.23
C ILE A 210 -8.28 -0.48 31.71
N ASN A 211 -8.68 -1.71 32.06
CA ASN A 211 -8.60 -2.16 33.45
C ASN A 211 -7.16 -2.22 33.96
N ILE A 212 -6.19 -2.62 33.12
CA ILE A 212 -4.77 -2.60 33.48
C ILE A 212 -4.29 -1.14 33.67
N LEU A 213 -4.68 -0.21 32.78
CA LEU A 213 -4.37 1.21 32.93
C LEU A 213 -4.93 1.78 34.24
N HIS A 214 -6.17 1.45 34.60
CA HIS A 214 -6.77 1.86 35.87
C HIS A 214 -6.02 1.32 37.08
N ALA A 215 -5.58 0.06 37.05
CA ALA A 215 -4.77 -0.53 38.13
C ALA A 215 -3.38 0.14 38.26
N LEU A 216 -2.86 0.71 37.17
CA LEU A 216 -1.61 1.46 37.15
C LEU A 216 -1.79 2.97 37.40
N ASP A 217 -3.02 3.42 37.69
CA ASP A 217 -3.39 4.85 37.79
C ASP A 217 -2.94 5.67 36.57
N ALA A 218 -3.00 5.05 35.39
CA ALA A 218 -2.53 5.62 34.14
C ALA A 218 -3.69 6.27 33.36
N PRO A 219 -3.43 7.39 32.65
CA PRO A 219 -4.46 8.05 31.85
C PRO A 219 -4.93 7.16 30.70
N GLN A 220 -6.25 7.08 30.52
CA GLN A 220 -6.85 6.35 29.41
C GLN A 220 -6.73 7.17 28.10
N PRO A 221 -6.15 6.60 27.02
CA PRO A 221 -6.14 7.26 25.72
C PRO A 221 -7.52 7.20 25.05
N VAL A 222 -7.71 8.04 24.05
CA VAL A 222 -8.85 7.94 23.14
C VAL A 222 -8.63 6.74 22.21
N TYR A 223 -9.66 5.93 22.00
CA TYR A 223 -9.60 4.75 21.12
C TYR A 223 -10.36 4.99 19.81
N GLY A 224 -9.87 4.40 18.73
CA GLY A 224 -10.60 4.33 17.45
C GLY A 224 -10.38 2.97 16.78
N HIS A 225 -11.45 2.21 16.60
CA HIS A 225 -11.39 0.85 16.05
C HIS A 225 -11.88 0.79 14.60
N VAL A 226 -10.91 0.73 13.67
CA VAL A 226 -11.14 0.75 12.23
C VAL A 226 -11.63 -0.61 11.74
N PRO A 227 -12.77 -0.70 11.02
CA PRO A 227 -13.28 -1.96 10.50
C PRO A 227 -12.30 -2.66 9.54
N MET A 228 -12.08 -3.96 9.68
CA MET A 228 -11.23 -4.73 8.76
C MET A 228 -11.61 -4.55 7.28
N ILE A 229 -10.62 -4.64 6.38
CA ILE A 229 -10.85 -4.66 4.93
C ILE A 229 -11.34 -6.04 4.50
N LEU A 230 -12.36 -6.08 3.63
CA LEU A 230 -12.89 -7.31 3.03
C LEU A 230 -12.32 -7.53 1.62
N GLY A 231 -12.22 -8.79 1.20
CA GLY A 231 -12.03 -9.16 -0.20
C GLY A 231 -13.36 -9.18 -0.96
N GLY A 232 -13.31 -9.40 -2.28
CA GLY A 232 -14.51 -9.46 -3.13
C GLY A 232 -15.50 -10.58 -2.77
N ASP A 233 -15.08 -11.57 -1.96
CA ASP A 233 -15.93 -12.64 -1.42
C ASP A 233 -16.63 -12.26 -0.11
N GLY A 234 -16.44 -11.02 0.37
CA GLY A 234 -16.99 -10.52 1.64
C GLY A 234 -16.25 -11.03 2.89
N LYS A 235 -15.20 -11.84 2.75
CA LYS A 235 -14.39 -12.29 3.88
C LYS A 235 -13.23 -11.32 4.12
N ARG A 236 -12.58 -11.42 5.28
CA ARG A 236 -11.38 -10.64 5.60
C ARG A 236 -10.34 -10.77 4.48
N LEU A 237 -9.78 -9.65 4.05
CA LEU A 237 -8.76 -9.61 3.02
C LEU A 237 -7.55 -10.46 3.45
N SER A 238 -7.06 -11.29 2.52
CA SER A 238 -5.96 -12.22 2.75
C SER A 238 -5.15 -12.38 1.46
N LYS A 239 -3.99 -13.05 1.52
CA LYS A 239 -3.15 -13.33 0.34
C LYS A 239 -3.89 -14.02 -0.81
N ARG A 240 -4.99 -14.75 -0.54
CA ARG A 240 -5.80 -15.43 -1.56
C ARG A 240 -6.58 -14.45 -2.46
N HIS A 241 -6.73 -13.20 -2.04
CA HIS A 241 -7.52 -12.18 -2.73
C HIS A 241 -6.67 -11.22 -3.58
N GLY A 242 -5.35 -11.45 -3.70
CA GLY A 242 -4.45 -10.64 -4.52
C GLY A 242 -3.23 -10.11 -3.76
N ALA A 243 -2.62 -9.06 -4.30
CA ALA A 243 -1.51 -8.37 -3.66
C ALA A 243 -1.99 -7.71 -2.36
N VAL A 244 -1.56 -8.25 -1.23
CA VAL A 244 -1.87 -7.66 0.08
C VAL A 244 -0.64 -7.01 0.73
N ASN A 245 0.53 -7.22 0.14
CA ASN A 245 1.79 -6.62 0.53
C ASN A 245 1.94 -5.25 -0.13
N VAL A 246 2.22 -4.22 0.66
CA VAL A 246 2.46 -2.85 0.17
C VAL A 246 3.55 -2.82 -0.91
N LEU A 247 4.70 -3.48 -0.68
CA LEU A 247 5.81 -3.44 -1.63
C LEU A 247 5.50 -4.16 -2.96
N GLN A 248 4.55 -5.09 -2.98
CA GLN A 248 4.12 -5.71 -4.23
C GLN A 248 3.42 -4.70 -5.15
N TYR A 249 2.73 -3.69 -4.61
CA TYR A 249 2.14 -2.61 -5.41
C TYR A 249 3.22 -1.70 -6.01
N ARG A 250 4.29 -1.40 -5.26
CA ARG A 250 5.47 -0.72 -5.81
C ARG A 250 6.04 -1.48 -7.00
N ASP A 251 6.28 -2.77 -6.83
CA ASP A 251 6.89 -3.60 -7.88
C ASP A 251 5.96 -3.72 -9.12
N GLN A 252 4.65 -3.65 -8.92
CA GLN A 252 3.64 -3.58 -9.99
C GLN A 252 3.51 -2.20 -10.65
N GLY A 253 4.27 -1.20 -10.21
CA GLY A 253 4.29 0.15 -10.78
C GLY A 253 3.14 1.05 -10.32
N TYR A 254 2.60 0.82 -9.13
CA TYR A 254 1.71 1.80 -8.49
C TYR A 254 2.52 2.92 -7.83
N LEU A 255 1.97 4.13 -7.83
CA LEU A 255 2.54 5.26 -7.10
C LEU A 255 2.10 5.20 -5.63
N PRO A 256 2.97 5.58 -4.67
CA PRO A 256 2.64 5.56 -3.25
C PRO A 256 1.46 6.47 -2.94
N HIS A 257 1.40 7.65 -3.57
CA HIS A 257 0.28 8.59 -3.45
C HIS A 257 -1.06 7.97 -3.84
N ALA A 258 -1.11 7.24 -4.96
CA ALA A 258 -2.33 6.59 -5.42
C ALA A 258 -2.81 5.52 -4.43
N LEU A 259 -1.88 4.76 -3.86
CA LEU A 259 -2.21 3.77 -2.84
C LEU A 259 -2.70 4.44 -1.56
N LEU A 260 -2.08 5.53 -1.09
CA LEU A 260 -2.55 6.28 0.07
C LEU A 260 -3.94 6.88 -0.15
N ASN A 261 -4.19 7.49 -1.32
CA ASN A 261 -5.51 8.02 -1.68
C ASN A 261 -6.57 6.90 -1.67
N TYR A 262 -6.24 5.73 -2.20
CA TYR A 262 -7.16 4.61 -2.16
C TYR A 262 -7.41 4.13 -0.74
N LEU A 263 -6.36 3.97 0.08
CA LEU A 263 -6.47 3.52 1.46
C LEU A 263 -7.22 4.50 2.35
N VAL A 264 -7.05 5.82 2.16
CA VAL A 264 -7.82 6.80 2.92
C VAL A 264 -9.30 6.67 2.59
N ARG A 265 -9.64 6.54 1.30
CA ARG A 265 -11.03 6.35 0.85
C ARG A 265 -11.63 5.01 1.25
N LEU A 266 -10.79 4.02 1.57
CA LEU A 266 -11.20 2.71 2.03
C LEU A 266 -11.60 2.72 3.52
N GLY A 267 -12.65 3.47 3.83
CA GLY A 267 -13.19 3.60 5.19
C GLY A 267 -13.50 5.04 5.60
N TRP A 268 -13.11 6.05 4.84
CA TRP A 268 -13.41 7.46 5.10
C TRP A 268 -13.83 8.16 3.81
N SER A 269 -14.68 9.19 3.89
CA SER A 269 -15.16 9.96 2.74
C SER A 269 -15.25 11.45 3.05
N HIS A 270 -15.15 12.29 2.01
CA HIS A 270 -15.40 13.73 2.11
C HIS A 270 -16.27 14.19 0.92
N GLY A 271 -17.59 14.20 1.12
CA GLY A 271 -18.54 14.43 0.02
C GLY A 271 -18.32 13.44 -1.13
N ASP A 272 -18.29 13.97 -2.35
CA ASP A 272 -18.08 13.21 -3.59
C ASP A 272 -16.61 13.20 -4.05
N GLN A 273 -15.68 13.74 -3.26
CA GLN A 273 -14.27 13.81 -3.63
C GLN A 273 -13.63 12.41 -3.61
N GLU A 274 -12.96 12.06 -4.71
CA GLU A 274 -12.29 10.77 -4.90
C GLU A 274 -10.77 10.89 -4.98
N LEU A 275 -10.27 12.04 -5.43
CA LEU A 275 -8.85 12.34 -5.56
C LEU A 275 -8.45 13.31 -4.45
N PHE A 276 -7.41 12.95 -3.69
CA PHE A 276 -6.88 13.75 -2.59
C PHE A 276 -5.37 13.82 -2.73
N THR A 277 -4.84 15.03 -2.63
CA THR A 277 -3.43 15.27 -2.31
C THR A 277 -3.14 14.89 -0.87
N ILE A 278 -1.87 14.68 -0.52
CA ILE A 278 -1.47 14.43 0.87
C ILE A 278 -1.90 15.59 1.78
N ASP A 279 -1.74 16.83 1.35
CA ASP A 279 -2.14 18.01 2.12
C ASP A 279 -3.66 18.05 2.38
N GLU A 280 -4.47 17.72 1.37
CA GLU A 280 -5.92 17.57 1.55
C GLU A 280 -6.25 16.44 2.52
N MET A 281 -5.58 15.28 2.43
CA MET A 281 -5.77 14.21 3.40
C MET A 281 -5.47 14.71 4.82
N ILE A 282 -4.35 15.42 5.04
CA ILE A 282 -3.99 15.96 6.36
C ILE A 282 -5.05 16.96 6.86
N GLN A 283 -5.48 17.89 6.01
CA GLN A 283 -6.40 18.95 6.41
C GLN A 283 -7.81 18.43 6.67
N LEU A 284 -8.29 17.52 5.82
CA LEU A 284 -9.69 17.08 5.81
C LEU A 284 -9.94 15.87 6.71
N PHE A 285 -8.96 14.99 6.92
CA PHE A 285 -9.18 13.73 7.61
C PHE A 285 -9.66 13.93 9.05
N ASP A 286 -10.77 13.30 9.42
CA ASP A 286 -11.25 13.23 10.78
C ASP A 286 -11.59 11.78 11.11
N MET A 287 -11.13 11.31 12.27
CA MET A 287 -11.36 9.93 12.69
C MET A 287 -12.86 9.66 12.93
N SER A 288 -13.63 10.69 13.29
CA SER A 288 -15.07 10.56 13.51
C SER A 288 -15.89 10.37 12.23
N ASP A 289 -15.31 10.70 11.06
CA ASP A 289 -15.92 10.50 9.74
C ASP A 289 -15.57 9.12 9.13
N VAL A 290 -14.86 8.26 9.88
CA VAL A 290 -14.56 6.89 9.44
C VAL A 290 -15.81 6.03 9.56
N ASN A 291 -16.15 5.34 8.47
CA ASN A 291 -17.32 4.46 8.37
C ASN A 291 -17.29 3.33 9.41
N HIS A 292 -18.45 3.05 10.00
CA HIS A 292 -18.62 1.92 10.93
C HIS A 292 -18.56 0.55 10.23
N SER A 293 -18.92 0.47 8.95
CA SER A 293 -18.96 -0.78 8.18
C SER A 293 -17.61 -1.08 7.53
N ALA A 294 -17.30 -2.36 7.39
CA ALA A 294 -16.14 -2.81 6.63
C ALA A 294 -16.27 -2.45 5.14
N SER A 295 -15.16 -2.05 4.53
CA SER A 295 -15.08 -1.74 3.10
C SER A 295 -14.47 -2.91 2.33
N THR A 296 -15.03 -3.18 1.15
CA THR A 296 -14.51 -4.19 0.22
C THR A 296 -13.40 -3.60 -0.63
N PHE A 297 -12.31 -4.35 -0.80
CA PHE A 297 -11.22 -3.98 -1.69
C PHE A 297 -11.64 -4.08 -3.17
N ASP A 298 -11.44 -3.00 -3.92
CA ASP A 298 -11.67 -2.88 -5.35
C ASP A 298 -10.34 -2.54 -6.08
N GLY A 299 -9.81 -3.52 -6.81
CA GLY A 299 -8.56 -3.35 -7.56
C GLY A 299 -8.70 -2.46 -8.79
N ASP A 300 -9.88 -2.43 -9.44
CA ASP A 300 -10.11 -1.59 -10.62
C ASP A 300 -10.17 -0.11 -10.22
N LYS A 301 -10.77 0.18 -9.05
CA LYS A 301 -10.77 1.53 -8.48
C LYS A 301 -9.37 2.01 -8.12
N LEU A 302 -8.55 1.16 -7.50
CA LEU A 302 -7.15 1.48 -7.20
C LEU A 302 -6.34 1.72 -8.50
N LEU A 303 -6.52 0.88 -9.52
CA LEU A 303 -5.86 1.08 -10.81
C LEU A 303 -6.30 2.39 -11.49
N TRP A 304 -7.59 2.74 -11.40
CA TRP A 304 -8.09 4.03 -11.87
C TRP A 304 -7.45 5.20 -11.13
N LEU A 305 -7.37 5.16 -9.79
CA LEU A 305 -6.69 6.19 -8.99
C LEU A 305 -5.21 6.31 -9.37
N ASN A 306 -4.55 5.18 -9.62
CA ASN A 306 -3.16 5.17 -10.05
C ASN A 306 -2.97 5.83 -11.41
N HIS A 307 -3.84 5.52 -12.38
CA HIS A 307 -3.85 6.15 -13.68
C HIS A 307 -4.10 7.66 -13.59
N GLN A 308 -5.08 8.09 -12.79
CA GLN A 308 -5.31 9.52 -12.54
C GLN A 308 -4.10 10.20 -11.90
N THR A 309 -3.44 9.53 -10.96
CA THR A 309 -2.22 10.06 -10.34
C THR A 309 -1.10 10.22 -11.37
N ILE A 310 -0.85 9.20 -12.20
CA ILE A 310 0.15 9.26 -13.28
C ILE A 310 -0.15 10.40 -14.27
N ILE A 311 -1.40 10.57 -14.69
CA ILE A 311 -1.81 11.66 -15.61
C ILE A 311 -1.53 13.02 -14.99
N ASN A 312 -1.90 13.21 -13.72
CA ASN A 312 -1.87 14.51 -13.07
C ASN A 312 -0.49 14.87 -12.48
N SER A 313 0.42 13.90 -12.30
CA SER A 313 1.79 14.16 -11.86
C SER A 313 2.62 14.87 -12.95
N PRO A 314 3.46 15.85 -12.60
CA PRO A 314 4.53 16.34 -13.46
C PRO A 314 5.41 15.19 -13.96
N ALA A 315 5.89 15.27 -15.20
CA ALA A 315 6.65 14.18 -15.82
C ALA A 315 7.98 13.94 -15.08
N GLU A 316 8.58 15.02 -14.56
CA GLU A 316 9.81 15.05 -13.79
C GLU A 316 9.69 14.23 -12.49
N GLU A 317 8.55 14.31 -11.81
CA GLU A 317 8.28 13.58 -10.56
C GLU A 317 8.13 12.07 -10.79
N LEU A 318 7.77 11.66 -12.01
CA LEU A 318 7.63 10.25 -12.38
C LEU A 318 8.97 9.59 -12.71
N LEU A 319 10.04 10.36 -12.98
CA LEU A 319 11.32 9.79 -13.43
C LEU A 319 11.93 8.87 -12.38
N THR A 320 12.09 9.36 -11.14
CA THR A 320 12.70 8.57 -10.05
C THR A 320 11.99 7.24 -9.80
N PRO A 321 10.65 7.18 -9.61
CA PRO A 321 9.97 5.90 -9.43
C PRO A 321 9.91 5.04 -10.71
N LEU A 322 10.05 5.63 -11.91
CA LEU A 322 10.07 4.90 -13.17
C LEU A 322 11.42 4.20 -13.45
N MET A 323 12.54 4.77 -12.99
CA MET A 323 13.89 4.26 -13.28
C MET A 323 14.09 2.75 -13.00
N PRO A 324 13.66 2.20 -11.84
CA PRO A 324 13.79 0.77 -11.58
C PRO A 324 13.06 -0.10 -12.62
N HIS A 325 11.88 0.34 -13.09
CA HIS A 325 11.08 -0.38 -14.07
C HIS A 325 11.68 -0.30 -15.49
N LEU A 326 12.34 0.82 -15.83
CA LEU A 326 13.12 0.93 -17.08
C LEU A 326 14.30 -0.04 -17.06
N ALA A 327 15.02 -0.11 -15.94
CA ALA A 327 16.14 -1.04 -15.77
C ALA A 327 15.69 -2.50 -15.86
N GLU A 328 14.58 -2.87 -15.20
CA GLU A 328 14.00 -4.22 -15.28
C GLU A 328 13.54 -4.58 -16.71
N ALA A 329 13.04 -3.58 -17.46
CA ALA A 329 12.72 -3.73 -18.88
C ALA A 329 13.96 -3.78 -19.79
N GLY A 330 15.18 -3.59 -19.26
CA GLY A 330 16.42 -3.53 -20.04
C GLY A 330 16.48 -2.31 -20.97
N ILE A 331 15.88 -1.19 -20.57
CA ILE A 331 15.87 0.06 -21.34
C ILE A 331 16.99 0.96 -20.84
N VAL A 332 17.90 1.33 -21.74
CA VAL A 332 18.98 2.29 -21.48
C VAL A 332 18.56 3.64 -22.06
N VAL A 333 18.50 4.67 -21.21
CA VAL A 333 17.94 5.98 -21.60
C VAL A 333 19.00 6.98 -22.08
N ASP A 334 20.27 6.77 -21.76
CA ASP A 334 21.36 7.74 -22.00
C ASP A 334 21.63 8.01 -23.49
N GLU A 335 21.25 7.08 -24.37
CA GLU A 335 21.48 7.17 -25.83
C GLU A 335 20.23 7.58 -26.62
N GLY A 336 19.13 7.93 -25.94
CA GLY A 336 17.85 8.24 -26.58
C GLY A 336 17.37 9.70 -26.39
N PRO A 337 16.11 9.99 -26.75
CA PRO A 337 15.52 11.31 -26.52
C PRO A 337 15.39 11.63 -25.02
N ASP A 338 15.11 12.89 -24.70
CA ASP A 338 14.84 13.31 -23.31
C ASP A 338 13.69 12.48 -22.69
N LEU A 339 14.00 11.82 -21.58
CA LEU A 339 13.06 10.92 -20.90
C LEU A 339 11.85 11.67 -20.36
N THR A 340 12.03 12.92 -19.93
CA THR A 340 10.93 13.76 -19.44
C THR A 340 9.90 14.00 -20.55
N ALA A 341 10.37 14.37 -21.74
CA ALA A 341 9.52 14.53 -22.92
C ALA A 341 8.82 13.22 -23.32
N VAL A 342 9.53 12.08 -23.30
CA VAL A 342 8.93 10.76 -23.59
C VAL A 342 7.85 10.40 -22.57
N VAL A 343 8.09 10.60 -21.28
CA VAL A 343 7.11 10.33 -20.22
C VAL A 343 5.89 11.22 -20.40
N SER A 344 6.09 12.52 -20.69
CA SER A 344 5.01 13.49 -20.88
C SER A 344 3.99 13.05 -21.94
N ILE A 345 4.47 12.48 -23.05
CA ILE A 345 3.59 12.06 -24.16
C ILE A 345 3.00 10.66 -23.98
N GLN A 346 3.53 9.83 -23.07
CA GLN A 346 3.09 8.46 -22.85
C GLN A 346 2.19 8.29 -21.62
N LYS A 347 2.39 9.10 -20.57
CA LYS A 347 1.74 8.92 -19.25
C LYS A 347 0.22 8.81 -19.31
N GLU A 348 -0.43 9.52 -20.23
CA GLU A 348 -1.90 9.50 -20.37
C GLU A 348 -2.48 8.12 -20.72
N ARG A 349 -1.66 7.23 -21.28
CA ARG A 349 -2.08 5.93 -21.79
C ARG A 349 -1.73 4.77 -20.86
N CYS A 350 -0.96 5.04 -19.80
CA CYS A 350 -0.36 4.03 -18.95
C CYS A 350 -1.01 4.07 -17.56
N LYS A 351 -1.53 2.93 -17.11
CA LYS A 351 -2.18 2.82 -15.80
C LYS A 351 -1.21 2.49 -14.68
N THR A 352 -0.01 2.04 -15.01
CA THR A 352 1.09 1.75 -14.07
C THR A 352 2.44 2.20 -14.63
N LEU A 353 3.44 2.34 -13.76
CA LEU A 353 4.82 2.63 -14.15
C LEU A 353 5.46 1.48 -14.95
N VAL A 354 5.01 0.24 -14.74
CA VAL A 354 5.43 -0.91 -15.57
C VAL A 354 4.91 -0.75 -17.00
N GLU A 355 3.64 -0.35 -17.17
CA GLU A 355 3.08 -0.04 -18.49
C GLU A 355 3.78 1.18 -19.13
N LEU A 356 4.12 2.19 -18.32
CA LEU A 356 4.85 3.36 -18.79
C LEU A 356 6.27 3.01 -19.26
N ALA A 357 7.01 2.22 -18.49
CA ALA A 357 8.33 1.72 -18.89
C ALA A 357 8.25 0.92 -20.19
N ALA A 358 7.26 0.04 -20.33
CA ALA A 358 7.03 -0.70 -21.56
C ALA A 358 6.73 0.21 -22.76
N ALA A 359 5.95 1.28 -22.55
CA ALA A 359 5.65 2.28 -23.58
C ALA A 359 6.88 3.11 -23.99
N CYS A 360 7.82 3.36 -23.07
CA CYS A 360 9.08 4.04 -23.37
C CYS A 360 9.97 3.25 -24.34
N ARG A 361 9.85 1.90 -24.40
CA ARG A 361 10.66 1.04 -25.29
C ARG A 361 10.65 1.51 -26.74
N LEU A 362 9.53 2.08 -27.21
CA LEU A 362 9.40 2.62 -28.56
C LEU A 362 10.52 3.61 -28.93
N PHE A 363 11.01 4.37 -27.95
CA PHE A 363 11.95 5.48 -28.14
C PHE A 363 13.41 5.14 -27.83
N TYR A 364 13.68 4.05 -27.10
CA TYR A 364 15.03 3.69 -26.63
C TYR A 364 15.53 2.33 -27.13
N GLY A 365 14.71 1.59 -27.87
CA GLY A 365 15.06 0.26 -28.39
C GLY A 365 15.00 0.15 -29.90
N GLU A 366 15.61 -0.91 -30.42
CA GLU A 366 15.37 -1.34 -31.80
C GLU A 366 13.90 -1.70 -32.00
N LEU A 367 13.41 -1.44 -33.21
CA LEU A 367 12.05 -1.84 -33.56
C LEU A 367 11.95 -3.36 -33.60
N GLY A 368 10.98 -3.95 -32.89
CA GLY A 368 10.69 -5.39 -32.97
C GLY A 368 10.06 -5.79 -34.31
N GLU A 369 9.52 -7.01 -34.36
CA GLU A 369 8.68 -7.44 -35.48
C GLU A 369 7.38 -6.64 -35.56
N TYR A 370 6.83 -6.47 -36.77
CA TYR A 370 5.54 -5.83 -36.95
C TYR A 370 4.41 -6.69 -36.39
N ASN A 371 3.56 -6.11 -35.55
CA ASN A 371 2.36 -6.77 -35.07
C ASN A 371 1.49 -7.23 -36.26
N PRO A 372 1.14 -8.53 -36.38
CA PRO A 372 0.45 -9.04 -37.56
C PRO A 372 -0.89 -8.37 -37.86
N LYS A 373 -1.65 -7.97 -36.82
CA LYS A 373 -2.92 -7.26 -37.00
C LYS A 373 -2.69 -5.82 -37.47
N ALA A 374 -1.70 -5.13 -36.89
CA ALA A 374 -1.34 -3.78 -37.30
C ALA A 374 -0.79 -3.76 -38.73
N ALA A 375 0.14 -4.66 -39.06
CA ALA A 375 0.67 -4.86 -40.41
C ALA A 375 -0.44 -5.14 -41.42
N LYS A 376 -1.32 -6.13 -41.14
CA LYS A 376 -2.47 -6.41 -42.01
C LYS A 376 -3.39 -5.21 -42.17
N LYS A 377 -3.46 -4.28 -41.23
CA LYS A 377 -4.34 -3.11 -41.34
C LYS A 377 -3.63 -1.95 -42.06
N GLY A 378 -2.35 -1.71 -41.78
CA GLY A 378 -1.60 -0.54 -42.23
C GLY A 378 -0.80 -0.76 -43.53
N PHE A 379 -0.35 -1.98 -43.80
CA PHE A 379 0.41 -2.34 -44.99
C PHE A 379 -0.51 -2.99 -46.03
N LYS A 380 -1.44 -2.20 -46.59
CA LYS A 380 -2.44 -2.62 -47.58
C LYS A 380 -2.53 -1.63 -48.73
N GLY A 381 -2.98 -2.11 -49.89
CA GLY A 381 -3.23 -1.27 -51.05
C GLY A 381 -1.98 -0.50 -51.47
N GLU A 382 -2.09 0.82 -51.50
CA GLU A 382 -1.02 1.74 -51.91
C GLU A 382 -0.01 2.08 -50.79
N ALA A 383 0.00 1.33 -49.69
CA ALA A 383 0.90 1.58 -48.56
C ALA A 383 2.39 1.62 -48.96
N GLU A 384 2.84 0.76 -49.89
CA GLU A 384 4.22 0.75 -50.37
C GLU A 384 4.58 2.05 -51.09
N SER A 385 3.76 2.49 -52.06
CA SER A 385 3.98 3.75 -52.80
C SER A 385 3.91 4.98 -51.90
N ILE A 386 2.98 4.99 -50.93
CA ILE A 386 2.85 6.07 -49.94
C ILE A 386 4.11 6.14 -49.06
N LEU A 387 4.60 4.99 -48.57
CA LEU A 387 5.80 4.96 -47.72
C LEU A 387 7.06 5.37 -48.49
N ILE A 388 7.16 5.06 -49.79
CA ILE A 388 8.26 5.55 -50.65
C ILE A 388 8.24 7.08 -50.74
N GLU A 389 7.08 7.66 -51.01
CA GLU A 389 6.92 9.12 -51.11
C GLU A 389 7.24 9.80 -49.77
N LEU A 390 6.71 9.27 -48.66
CA LEU A 390 7.00 9.77 -47.32
C LEU A 390 8.48 9.64 -46.97
N GLN A 391 9.14 8.54 -47.33
CA GLN A 391 10.57 8.36 -47.08
C GLN A 391 11.38 9.47 -47.76
N SER A 392 11.06 9.77 -49.03
CA SER A 392 11.72 10.84 -49.80
C SER A 392 11.55 12.22 -49.14
N ARG A 393 10.31 12.56 -48.74
CA ARG A 393 9.99 13.82 -48.06
C ARG A 393 10.69 13.93 -46.71
N LEU A 394 10.64 12.88 -45.88
CA LEU A 394 11.28 12.85 -44.56
C LEU A 394 12.80 12.95 -44.66
N GLN A 395 13.41 12.34 -45.69
CA GLN A 395 14.85 12.46 -45.94
C GLN A 395 15.26 13.87 -46.36
N SER A 396 14.40 14.55 -47.12
CA SER A 396 14.66 15.90 -47.64
C SER A 396 14.38 17.02 -46.63
N LEU A 397 13.59 16.77 -45.59
CA LEU A 397 13.31 17.73 -44.53
C LEU A 397 14.59 18.09 -43.76
N ASP A 398 14.94 19.38 -43.69
CA ASP A 398 16.10 19.85 -42.93
C ASP A 398 15.95 19.47 -41.43
N GLY A 399 17.05 19.04 -40.81
CA GLY A 399 17.09 18.67 -39.39
C GLY A 399 16.74 19.86 -38.47
N SER A 400 17.02 21.10 -38.89
CA SER A 400 16.61 22.31 -38.18
C SER A 400 15.08 22.46 -38.07
N ASN A 401 14.34 21.84 -38.99
CA ASN A 401 12.88 21.84 -39.05
C ASN A 401 12.27 20.53 -38.51
N TRP A 402 13.05 19.65 -37.86
CA TRP A 402 12.55 18.39 -37.31
C TRP A 402 11.82 18.63 -35.98
N ASN A 403 10.58 19.11 -36.06
CA ASN A 403 9.69 19.34 -34.93
C ASN A 403 8.25 18.93 -35.31
N ALA A 404 7.37 18.71 -34.32
CA ALA A 404 6.02 18.23 -34.54
C ALA A 404 5.22 19.08 -35.55
N ALA A 405 5.34 20.41 -35.51
CA ALA A 405 4.59 21.29 -36.42
C ALA A 405 4.99 21.08 -37.89
N SER A 406 6.29 21.12 -38.20
CA SER A 406 6.79 20.88 -39.56
C SER A 406 6.47 19.46 -40.04
N LEU A 407 6.55 18.47 -39.14
CA LEU A 407 6.22 17.08 -39.45
C LEU A 407 4.73 16.92 -39.74
N HIS A 408 3.87 17.61 -39.01
CA HIS A 408 2.43 17.66 -39.27
C HIS A 408 2.14 18.23 -40.65
N ASP A 409 2.72 19.38 -40.97
CA ASP A 409 2.55 20.04 -42.27
C ASP A 409 3.05 19.17 -43.42
N LEU A 410 4.17 18.47 -43.25
CA LEU A 410 4.69 17.53 -44.24
C LEU A 410 3.71 16.39 -44.51
N LEU A 411 3.11 15.82 -43.46
CA LEU A 411 2.10 14.77 -43.61
C LEU A 411 0.83 15.28 -44.28
N GLN A 412 0.40 16.50 -43.96
CA GLN A 412 -0.77 17.13 -44.58
C GLN A 412 -0.52 17.43 -46.06
N GLN A 413 0.65 17.93 -46.42
CA GLN A 413 1.03 18.14 -47.82
C GLN A 413 1.08 16.82 -48.60
N ALA A 414 1.60 15.74 -47.99
CA ALA A 414 1.60 14.42 -48.62
C ALA A 414 0.17 13.91 -48.87
N VAL A 415 -0.75 14.16 -47.92
CA VAL A 415 -2.18 13.86 -48.08
C VAL A 415 -2.78 14.60 -49.27
N ASP A 416 -2.52 15.91 -49.37
CA ASP A 416 -3.07 16.77 -50.42
C ASP A 416 -2.50 16.40 -51.81
N ASP A 417 -1.17 16.21 -51.90
CA ASP A 417 -0.48 15.89 -53.16
C ASP A 417 -0.86 14.51 -53.71
N LEU A 418 -1.06 13.52 -52.83
CA LEU A 418 -1.45 12.17 -53.22
C LEU A 418 -2.97 12.05 -53.45
N GLY A 419 -3.76 13.04 -53.03
CA GLY A 419 -5.22 13.02 -53.15
C GLY A 419 -5.90 11.90 -52.34
N VAL A 420 -5.29 11.48 -51.23
CA VAL A 420 -5.78 10.39 -50.37
C VAL A 420 -6.19 10.91 -48.99
N GLY A 421 -6.95 10.14 -48.21
CA GLY A 421 -7.28 10.54 -46.84
C GLY A 421 -6.10 10.38 -45.88
N PHE A 422 -6.04 11.18 -44.79
CA PHE A 422 -4.98 11.07 -43.77
C PHE A 422 -4.83 9.66 -43.18
N GLY A 423 -5.92 8.89 -43.07
CA GLY A 423 -5.84 7.49 -42.66
C GLY A 423 -4.99 6.61 -43.57
N GLN A 424 -4.97 6.89 -44.88
CA GLN A 424 -4.16 6.15 -45.86
C GLN A 424 -2.67 6.52 -45.78
N VAL A 425 -2.33 7.73 -45.34
CA VAL A 425 -0.94 8.19 -45.14
C VAL A 425 -0.44 7.83 -43.75
N GLY A 426 -1.17 8.23 -42.72
CA GLY A 426 -0.76 8.10 -41.34
C GLY A 426 -0.73 6.65 -40.84
N GLN A 427 -1.64 5.79 -41.31
CA GLN A 427 -1.69 4.41 -40.83
C GLN A 427 -0.48 3.55 -41.25
N PRO A 428 -0.06 3.50 -42.53
CA PRO A 428 1.16 2.77 -42.90
C PRO A 428 2.38 3.37 -42.21
N LEU A 429 2.51 4.70 -42.15
CA LEU A 429 3.62 5.35 -41.47
C LEU A 429 3.67 4.99 -39.97
N ARG A 430 2.52 5.00 -39.28
CA ARG A 430 2.43 4.59 -37.88
C ARG A 430 2.93 3.18 -37.69
N VAL A 431 2.50 2.23 -38.52
CA VAL A 431 2.97 0.85 -38.41
C VAL A 431 4.47 0.77 -38.68
N ALA A 432 4.97 1.49 -39.69
CA ALA A 432 6.39 1.52 -40.03
C ALA A 432 7.25 1.99 -38.86
N ILE A 433 6.90 3.09 -38.19
CA ILE A 433 7.73 3.67 -37.13
C ILE A 433 7.49 3.08 -35.74
N THR A 434 6.35 2.41 -35.51
CA THR A 434 5.98 1.86 -34.18
C THR A 434 5.91 0.35 -34.11
N GLY A 435 5.94 -0.36 -35.23
CA GLY A 435 5.73 -1.81 -35.24
C GLY A 435 4.29 -2.21 -34.89
N GLY A 436 3.38 -1.25 -34.71
CA GLY A 436 2.04 -1.46 -34.17
C GLY A 436 1.91 -1.24 -32.66
N ALA A 437 2.97 -0.78 -31.99
CA ALA A 437 2.88 -0.34 -30.60
C ALA A 437 1.93 0.88 -30.46
N PRO A 438 1.18 0.99 -29.36
CA PRO A 438 0.46 2.21 -29.04
C PRO A 438 1.42 3.40 -28.95
N ALA A 439 1.05 4.52 -29.59
CA ALA A 439 1.84 5.75 -29.62
C ALA A 439 0.91 6.97 -29.71
N PRO A 440 1.35 8.17 -29.29
CA PRO A 440 0.58 9.40 -29.41
C PRO A 440 0.50 9.90 -30.87
N GLY A 441 0.41 11.21 -31.09
CA GLY A 441 0.43 11.83 -32.42
C GLY A 441 1.65 11.39 -33.24
N LEU A 442 1.49 11.25 -34.55
CA LEU A 442 2.57 10.81 -35.44
C LEU A 442 3.71 11.80 -35.49
N ASP A 443 3.36 13.08 -35.64
CA ASP A 443 4.24 14.25 -35.53
C ASP A 443 5.10 14.20 -34.26
N ILE A 444 4.48 14.13 -33.09
CA ILE A 444 5.18 14.12 -31.80
C ILE A 444 6.04 12.85 -31.65
N THR A 445 5.53 11.70 -32.09
CA THR A 445 6.27 10.43 -32.05
C THR A 445 7.53 10.52 -32.92
N MET A 446 7.41 11.07 -34.13
CA MET A 446 8.53 11.23 -35.06
C MET A 446 9.55 12.25 -34.57
N GLU A 447 9.09 13.36 -33.98
CA GLU A 447 9.96 14.37 -33.36
C GLU A 447 10.89 13.70 -32.34
N LEU A 448 10.33 12.95 -31.39
CA LEU A 448 11.09 12.29 -30.33
C LEU A 448 11.93 11.11 -30.80
N LEU A 449 11.49 10.35 -31.81
CA LEU A 449 12.32 9.31 -32.42
C LEU A 449 13.54 9.89 -33.14
N GLY A 450 13.41 11.12 -33.64
CA GLY A 450 14.43 11.77 -34.44
C GLY A 450 14.50 11.25 -35.87
N LYS A 451 15.02 12.11 -36.76
CA LYS A 451 15.12 11.86 -38.20
C LYS A 451 15.82 10.53 -38.56
N PRO A 452 17.01 10.20 -37.99
CA PRO A 452 17.71 8.98 -38.38
C PRO A 452 16.88 7.72 -38.10
N CYS A 453 16.24 7.66 -36.94
CA CYS A 453 15.42 6.52 -36.53
C CYS A 453 14.17 6.38 -37.40
N VAL A 454 13.45 7.49 -37.64
CA VAL A 454 12.23 7.46 -38.46
C VAL A 454 12.52 7.00 -39.89
N VAL A 455 13.56 7.54 -40.51
CA VAL A 455 13.95 7.18 -41.89
C VAL A 455 14.39 5.71 -41.97
N GLU A 456 15.16 5.22 -40.99
CA GLU A 456 15.55 3.81 -40.90
C GLU A 456 14.33 2.90 -40.79
N ARG A 457 13.41 3.20 -39.87
CA ARG A 457 12.21 2.38 -39.63
C ARG A 457 11.28 2.34 -40.85
N VAL A 458 11.13 3.47 -41.56
CA VAL A 458 10.39 3.49 -42.83
C VAL A 458 11.08 2.62 -43.89
N GLY A 459 12.41 2.71 -44.01
CA GLY A 459 13.18 1.85 -44.91
C GLY A 459 13.02 0.36 -44.60
N ARG A 460 13.03 0.01 -43.31
CA ARG A 460 12.76 -1.36 -42.85
C ARG A 460 11.36 -1.83 -43.21
N ALA A 461 10.34 -0.97 -43.11
CA ALA A 461 8.97 -1.29 -43.52
C ALA A 461 8.87 -1.57 -45.02
N LEU A 462 9.55 -0.76 -45.85
CA LEU A 462 9.61 -0.97 -47.30
C LEU A 462 10.31 -2.29 -47.65
N LYS A 463 11.42 -2.61 -46.99
CA LYS A 463 12.09 -3.91 -47.16
C LYS A 463 11.16 -5.07 -46.79
N TRP A 464 10.47 -4.96 -45.64
CA TRP A 464 9.51 -5.97 -45.20
C TRP A 464 8.39 -6.20 -46.21
N LEU A 465 7.83 -5.13 -46.78
CA LEU A 465 6.81 -5.19 -47.84
C LEU A 465 7.33 -5.89 -49.11
N ALA A 466 8.56 -5.56 -49.53
CA ALA A 466 9.18 -6.17 -50.70
C ALA A 466 9.42 -7.68 -50.52
N ASP A 467 9.95 -8.09 -49.36
CA ASP A 467 10.18 -9.50 -49.03
C ASP A 467 8.87 -10.29 -48.98
N LYS A 468 7.80 -9.68 -48.45
CA LYS A 468 6.45 -10.26 -48.43
C LYS A 468 5.87 -10.48 -49.82
N ARG A 469 6.12 -9.55 -50.75
CA ARG A 469 5.70 -9.65 -52.16
C ARG A 469 6.48 -10.71 -52.94
N LEU A 470 7.72 -11.00 -52.56
CA LEU A 470 8.56 -12.02 -53.20
C LEU A 470 8.30 -13.45 -52.68
N GLY A 471 7.70 -13.57 -51.49
CA GLY A 471 7.33 -14.86 -50.88
C GLY A 471 5.88 -15.29 -51.08
N GLU A 472 5.04 -14.43 -51.67
CA GLU A 472 3.67 -14.71 -52.14
C GLU A 472 3.69 -14.96 -53.66
#